data_AF-A0A2E6I268-F1
#
_entry.id   AF-A0A2E6I268-F1
#
_cell.length_a   1.000
_cell.length_b   1.000
_cell.length_c   1.000
_cell.angle_alpha   90.00
_cell.angle_beta   90.00
_cell.angle_gamma   90.00
#
_symmetry.space_group_name_H-M   'P 1'
#
loop_
_entity.id
_entity.type
_entity.pdbx_description
1 polymer ?
#
loop_
_entity_poly.entity_id
_entity_poly.type
_entity_poly.pdbx_seq_one_letter_code
_entity_poly.pdbx_strand_id
1 'polypeptide(L)'
;MRPGHVPTLVCDPRVGSSSVSDDLVTLTDVTATILQLAGEEVPAYADARPLPGLELAGEARRDHVFGVLKNGWMLFNATWKLCKYPRGDHLFNLAEDPTEQHNRIGDPSCSAIYDRLDALLTSEIMRFVAESAFSGRHETNSSSADFGRVGWERKYPMPWGGLSN
;
A
#
# COMPACT_ATOMS: atom_id res chain seq x y z
N MET A 1 0.11 -21.48 6.06
CA MET A 1 -0.12 -20.35 5.14
C MET A 1 -0.53 -19.16 6.00
N ARG A 2 0.15 -18.01 5.89
CA ARG A 2 -0.21 -16.81 6.66
C ARG A 2 -1.51 -16.20 6.08
N PRO A 3 -2.54 -15.89 6.88
CA PRO A 3 -3.77 -15.27 6.38
C PRO A 3 -3.48 -13.93 5.68
N GLY A 4 -4.02 -13.73 4.47
CA GLY A 4 -3.82 -12.50 3.69
C GLY A 4 -2.51 -12.45 2.88
N HIS A 5 -1.69 -13.49 2.91
CA HIS A 5 -0.50 -13.59 2.07
C HIS A 5 -0.84 -14.08 0.67
N VAL A 6 -0.53 -13.27 -0.36
CA VAL A 6 -0.75 -13.59 -1.77
C VAL A 6 0.59 -13.88 -2.43
N PRO A 7 0.78 -15.04 -3.09
CA PRO A 7 2.01 -15.31 -3.81
C PRO A 7 2.15 -14.33 -4.98
N THR A 8 3.35 -13.79 -5.18
CA THR A 8 3.69 -12.90 -6.29
C THR A 8 4.99 -13.39 -6.93
N LEU A 9 5.01 -13.46 -8.25
CA LEU A 9 6.18 -13.80 -9.05
C LEU A 9 6.27 -12.79 -10.20
N VAL A 10 7.44 -12.18 -10.36
CA VAL A 10 7.74 -11.24 -11.44
C VAL A 10 8.90 -11.79 -12.25
N CYS A 11 8.80 -11.68 -13.56
CA CYS A 11 9.85 -12.07 -14.49
C CYS A 11 10.16 -10.88 -15.40
N ASP A 12 11.36 -10.32 -15.25
CA ASP A 12 11.89 -9.34 -16.19
C ASP A 12 13.03 -10.00 -17.00
N PRO A 13 12.92 -10.10 -18.34
CA PRO A 13 13.96 -10.72 -19.17
C PRO A 13 15.31 -9.99 -19.13
N ARG A 14 15.36 -8.75 -18.61
CA ARG A 14 16.59 -7.97 -18.42
C ARG A 14 17.34 -8.37 -17.14
N VAL A 15 16.65 -8.98 -16.17
CA VAL A 15 17.24 -9.40 -14.90
C VAL A 15 17.86 -10.78 -15.08
N GLY A 16 19.19 -10.84 -14.97
CA GLY A 16 19.98 -12.04 -15.31
C GLY A 16 20.02 -13.13 -14.24
N SER A 17 19.32 -12.95 -13.11
CA SER A 17 19.33 -13.91 -12.00
C SER A 17 17.97 -14.00 -11.32
N SER A 18 17.66 -15.17 -10.75
CA SER A 18 16.49 -15.32 -9.90
C SER A 18 16.84 -14.97 -8.45
N SER A 19 15.90 -14.31 -7.77
CA SER A 19 16.00 -13.98 -6.36
C SER A 19 14.67 -14.26 -5.65
N VAL A 20 14.74 -14.43 -4.32
CA VAL A 20 13.58 -14.49 -3.45
C VAL A 20 13.73 -13.34 -2.46
N SER A 21 12.67 -12.54 -2.30
CA SER A 21 12.64 -11.45 -1.33
C SER A 21 11.57 -11.71 -0.27
N ASP A 22 11.98 -11.59 0.99
CA ASP A 22 11.09 -11.62 2.15
C ASP A 22 10.67 -10.20 2.58
N ASP A 23 11.01 -9.18 1.78
CA ASP A 23 10.57 -7.81 2.06
C ASP A 23 9.04 -7.70 1.97
N LEU A 24 8.51 -6.88 2.87
CA LEU A 24 7.09 -6.56 2.88
C LEU A 24 6.72 -5.87 1.58
N VAL A 25 5.73 -6.40 0.85
CA VAL A 25 5.18 -5.83 -0.39
C VAL A 25 3.66 -5.69 -0.34
N THR A 26 3.11 -4.76 -1.11
CA THR A 26 1.67 -4.58 -1.29
C THR A 26 1.27 -4.79 -2.74
N LEU A 27 -0.01 -5.09 -2.99
CA LEU A 27 -0.51 -5.25 -4.36
C LEU A 27 -0.31 -3.98 -5.21
N THR A 28 -0.34 -2.81 -4.59
CA THR A 28 -0.12 -1.51 -5.26
C THR A 28 1.30 -1.36 -5.82
N ASP A 29 2.29 -2.08 -5.30
CA ASP A 29 3.68 -2.06 -5.78
C ASP A 29 3.83 -2.55 -7.22
N VAL A 30 2.90 -3.39 -7.68
CA VAL A 30 2.84 -3.83 -9.08
C VAL A 30 2.72 -2.61 -10.01
N THR A 31 1.95 -1.60 -9.61
CA THR A 31 1.78 -0.37 -10.39
C THR A 31 3.08 0.42 -10.50
N ALA A 32 3.76 0.67 -9.37
CA ALA A 32 5.04 1.39 -9.36
C ALA A 32 6.12 0.63 -10.15
N THR A 33 6.11 -0.71 -10.06
CA THR A 33 7.00 -1.58 -10.84
C THR A 33 6.75 -1.42 -12.33
N ILE A 34 5.50 -1.51 -12.79
CA ILE A 34 5.16 -1.36 -14.22
C ILE A 34 5.59 0.01 -14.75
N LEU A 35 5.35 1.09 -14.00
CA LEU A 35 5.76 2.45 -14.40
C LEU A 35 7.27 2.54 -14.61
N GLN A 36 8.06 2.08 -13.63
CA GLN A 36 9.53 2.10 -13.73
C GLN A 36 10.05 1.23 -14.87
N LEU A 37 9.46 0.05 -15.08
CA LEU A 37 9.84 -0.83 -16.20
C LEU A 37 9.54 -0.19 -17.57
N ALA A 38 8.52 0.67 -17.64
CA ALA A 38 8.15 1.44 -18.82
C ALA A 38 8.96 2.74 -19.00
N GLY A 39 9.85 3.07 -18.05
CA GLY A 39 10.64 4.31 -18.07
C GLY A 39 9.88 5.54 -17.59
N GLU A 40 8.73 5.34 -16.92
CA GLU A 40 7.92 6.41 -16.36
C GLU A 40 8.24 6.62 -14.87
N GLU A 41 8.09 7.85 -14.40
CA GLU A 41 8.25 8.17 -12.98
C GLU A 41 7.06 7.67 -12.16
N VAL A 42 7.35 7.21 -10.94
CA VAL A 42 6.28 6.92 -9.97
C VAL A 42 5.80 8.26 -9.41
N PRO A 43 4.50 8.57 -9.47
CA PRO A 43 4.02 9.86 -8.99
C PRO A 43 4.31 10.02 -7.50
N ALA A 44 4.79 11.20 -7.09
CA ALA A 44 5.22 11.47 -5.71
C ALA A 44 4.13 11.28 -4.64
N TYR A 45 2.85 11.30 -5.04
CA TYR A 45 1.73 11.05 -4.14
C TYR A 45 1.43 9.55 -3.93
N ALA A 46 1.97 8.68 -4.77
CA ALA A 46 1.75 7.24 -4.65
C ALA A 46 2.58 6.69 -3.49
N ASP A 47 1.97 5.84 -2.68
CA ASP A 47 2.64 5.09 -1.62
C ASP A 47 3.30 3.80 -2.13
N ALA A 48 2.97 3.40 -3.37
CA ALA A 48 3.51 2.24 -4.07
C ALA A 48 5.02 2.40 -4.34
N ARG A 49 5.74 1.29 -4.20
CA ARG A 49 7.19 1.21 -4.45
C ARG A 49 7.48 0.09 -5.45
N PRO A 50 8.51 0.20 -6.29
CA PRO A 50 8.94 -0.91 -7.13
C PRO A 50 9.20 -2.17 -6.31
N LEU A 51 8.82 -3.33 -6.84
CA LEU A 51 9.06 -4.62 -6.22
C LEU A 51 10.57 -4.89 -6.14
N PRO A 52 11.04 -5.49 -5.03
CA PRO A 52 12.46 -5.70 -4.78
C PRO A 52 13.07 -6.74 -5.74
N GLY A 53 14.36 -6.58 -6.02
CA GLY A 53 15.15 -7.57 -6.78
C GLY A 53 15.03 -7.43 -8.29
N LEU A 54 14.56 -6.28 -8.78
CA LEU A 54 14.46 -5.95 -10.20
C LEU A 54 15.49 -4.90 -10.64
N GLU A 55 16.36 -4.46 -9.72
CA GLU A 55 17.38 -3.43 -9.91
C GLU A 55 16.79 -2.07 -10.36
N LEU A 56 15.58 -1.76 -9.90
CA LEU A 56 14.88 -0.51 -10.23
C LEU A 56 15.28 0.62 -9.27
N ALA A 57 15.42 1.84 -9.79
CA ALA A 57 15.94 2.99 -9.04
C ALA A 57 15.11 3.38 -7.80
N GLY A 58 13.82 3.03 -7.77
CA GLY A 58 12.90 3.35 -6.69
C GLY A 58 12.74 2.26 -5.62
N GLU A 59 13.47 1.13 -5.71
CA GLU A 59 13.37 0.05 -4.74
C GLU A 59 13.69 0.54 -3.32
N ALA A 60 12.74 0.37 -2.41
CA ALA A 60 12.92 0.78 -1.02
C ALA A 60 12.11 -0.12 -0.09
N ARG A 61 12.81 -0.71 0.89
CA ARG A 61 12.19 -1.53 1.92
C ARG A 61 11.18 -0.74 2.75
N ARG A 62 10.02 -1.34 3.03
CA ARG A 62 9.03 -0.80 3.97
C ARG A 62 9.11 -1.51 5.30
N ASP A 63 8.86 -0.76 6.37
CA ASP A 63 8.89 -1.29 7.73
C ASP A 63 7.57 -1.96 8.12
N HIS A 64 6.46 -1.55 7.51
CA HIS A 64 5.13 -2.12 7.75
C HIS A 64 4.23 -2.07 6.52
N VAL A 65 3.23 -2.94 6.50
CA VAL A 65 2.09 -2.94 5.58
C VAL A 65 0.87 -2.44 6.33
N PHE A 66 0.17 -1.51 5.72
CA PHE A 66 -1.11 -0.99 6.17
C PHE A 66 -2.23 -1.55 5.31
N GLY A 67 -3.29 -2.04 5.95
CA GLY A 67 -4.45 -2.64 5.28
C GLY A 67 -5.76 -2.05 5.81
N VAL A 68 -6.70 -1.84 4.89
CA VAL A 68 -8.01 -1.25 5.20
C VAL A 68 -9.11 -2.17 4.69
N LEU A 69 -10.08 -2.43 5.55
CA LEU A 69 -11.38 -3.02 5.22
C LEU A 69 -12.48 -2.04 5.65
N LYS A 70 -13.73 -2.28 5.20
CA LYS A 70 -14.89 -1.41 5.50
C LYS A 70 -15.00 -0.97 6.97
N ASN A 71 -14.66 -1.85 7.90
CA ASN A 71 -14.79 -1.64 9.33
C ASN A 71 -13.58 -2.18 10.11
N GLY A 72 -12.41 -2.20 9.48
CA GLY A 72 -11.22 -2.78 10.10
C GLY A 72 -9.94 -2.18 9.53
N TRP A 73 -8.98 -1.98 10.41
CA TRP A 73 -7.66 -1.50 10.06
C TRP A 73 -6.62 -2.51 10.51
N MET A 74 -5.56 -2.64 9.73
CA MET A 74 -4.48 -3.58 10.00
C MET A 74 -3.13 -2.89 9.79
N LEU A 75 -2.20 -3.16 10.70
CA LEU A 75 -0.78 -2.87 10.51
C LEU A 75 0.04 -4.13 10.77
N PHE A 76 0.97 -4.43 9.87
CA PHE A 76 1.84 -5.61 9.95
C PHE A 76 3.29 -5.24 9.66
N ASN A 77 4.22 -5.57 10.56
CA ASN A 77 5.65 -5.19 10.46
C ASN A 77 6.59 -6.41 10.31
N ALA A 78 6.17 -7.43 9.56
CA ALA A 78 6.84 -8.74 9.42
C ALA A 78 6.79 -9.65 10.66
N THR A 79 6.82 -9.09 11.87
CA THR A 79 6.78 -9.87 13.12
C THR A 79 5.44 -9.79 13.82
N TRP A 80 4.90 -8.59 13.96
CA TRP A 80 3.67 -8.32 14.70
C TRP A 80 2.58 -7.79 13.79
N LYS A 81 1.35 -8.25 14.03
CA LYS A 81 0.14 -7.83 13.33
C LYS A 81 -0.84 -7.27 14.35
N LEU A 82 -1.19 -6.00 14.18
CA LEU A 82 -2.26 -5.33 14.92
C LEU A 82 -3.48 -5.17 14.00
N CYS A 83 -4.63 -5.63 14.46
CA CYS A 83 -5.91 -5.42 13.79
C CYS A 83 -6.85 -4.68 14.73
N LYS A 84 -7.43 -3.56 14.29
CA LYS A 84 -8.43 -2.80 15.05
C LYS A 84 -9.79 -2.88 14.39
N TYR A 85 -10.80 -3.23 15.18
CA TYR A 85 -12.20 -3.29 14.77
C TYR A 85 -13.08 -2.53 15.76
N PRO A 86 -14.28 -2.07 15.37
CA PRO A 86 -15.20 -1.39 16.29
C PRO A 86 -15.56 -2.17 17.57
N ARG A 87 -15.40 -3.50 17.56
CA ARG A 87 -15.76 -4.38 18.68
C ARG A 87 -14.55 -4.91 19.45
N GLY A 88 -13.34 -4.44 19.13
CA GLY A 88 -12.13 -4.85 19.82
C GLY A 88 -10.93 -4.99 18.91
N ASP A 89 -9.77 -5.09 19.55
CA ASP A 89 -8.47 -5.12 18.91
C ASP A 89 -7.79 -6.48 19.10
N HIS A 90 -7.08 -6.92 18.07
CA HIS A 90 -6.32 -8.16 18.10
C HIS A 90 -4.84 -7.88 17.82
N LEU A 91 -3.97 -8.48 18.63
CA LEU A 91 -2.53 -8.41 18.47
C LEU A 91 -1.96 -9.83 18.32
N PHE A 92 -1.21 -10.08 17.25
CA PHE A 92 -0.60 -11.38 16.97
C PHE A 92 0.90 -11.26 16.74
N ASN A 93 1.68 -12.18 17.30
CA ASN A 93 3.08 -12.39 16.96
C ASN A 93 3.16 -13.47 15.87
N LEU A 94 3.40 -13.08 14.63
CA LEU A 94 3.47 -13.99 13.48
C LEU A 94 4.78 -14.76 13.37
N ALA A 95 5.81 -14.41 14.14
CA ALA A 95 7.01 -15.22 14.27
C ALA A 95 6.77 -16.47 15.13
N GLU A 96 5.96 -16.34 16.18
CA GLU A 96 5.62 -17.43 17.10
C GLU A 96 4.31 -18.14 16.75
N ASP A 97 3.33 -17.40 16.22
CA ASP A 97 2.02 -17.89 15.81
C ASP A 97 1.67 -17.46 14.38
N PRO A 98 2.25 -18.12 13.36
CA PRO A 98 1.99 -17.82 11.95
C PRO A 98 0.53 -18.02 11.52
N THR A 99 -0.28 -18.66 12.37
CA THR A 99 -1.68 -19.02 12.12
C THR A 99 -2.68 -18.08 12.79
N GLU A 100 -2.21 -17.06 13.53
CA GLU A 100 -3.05 -16.03 14.15
C GLU A 100 -4.10 -16.59 15.14
N GLN A 101 -3.74 -17.64 15.89
CA GLN A 101 -4.66 -18.33 16.81
C GLN A 101 -4.71 -17.69 18.20
N HIS A 102 -3.65 -17.00 18.63
CA HIS A 102 -3.49 -16.48 19.98
C HIS A 102 -3.46 -14.94 19.99
N ASN A 103 -4.60 -14.35 20.36
CA ASN A 103 -4.67 -12.90 20.56
C ASN A 103 -3.93 -12.49 21.85
N ARG A 104 -2.93 -11.61 21.71
CA ARG A 104 -2.05 -11.10 22.78
C ARG A 104 -2.46 -9.73 23.33
N ILE A 105 -3.62 -9.20 22.94
CA ILE A 105 -4.05 -7.84 23.34
C ILE A 105 -4.12 -7.66 24.87
N GLY A 106 -4.51 -8.70 25.60
CA GLY A 106 -4.63 -8.68 27.06
C GLY A 106 -3.34 -9.05 27.80
N ASP A 107 -2.25 -9.32 27.08
CA ASP A 107 -0.98 -9.75 27.67
C ASP A 107 -0.16 -8.52 28.14
N PRO A 108 0.08 -8.34 29.45
CA PRO A 108 0.84 -7.20 29.96
C PRO A 108 2.25 -7.10 29.38
N SER A 109 2.87 -8.23 29.00
CA SER A 109 4.22 -8.23 28.40
C SER A 109 4.24 -7.65 26.99
N CYS A 110 3.08 -7.59 26.33
CA CYS A 110 2.92 -7.06 24.98
C CYS A 110 2.43 -5.61 24.94
N SER A 111 2.19 -4.97 26.10
CA SER A 111 1.66 -3.60 26.20
C SER A 111 2.49 -2.57 25.41
N ALA A 112 3.81 -2.55 25.60
CA ALA A 112 4.70 -1.64 24.89
C ALA A 112 4.72 -1.87 23.36
N ILE A 113 4.49 -3.11 22.92
CA ILE A 113 4.40 -3.46 21.50
C ILE A 113 3.06 -2.96 20.94
N TYR A 114 1.97 -3.18 21.66
CA TYR A 114 0.66 -2.65 21.32
C TYR A 114 0.70 -1.12 21.17
N ASP A 115 1.20 -0.40 22.17
CA ASP A 115 1.23 1.08 22.17
C ASP A 115 2.02 1.62 20.96
N ARG A 116 3.16 0.99 20.65
CA ARG A 116 3.96 1.36 19.48
C ARG A 116 3.21 1.13 18.17
N LEU A 117 2.59 -0.05 18.00
CA LEU A 117 1.88 -0.37 16.76
C LEU A 117 0.60 0.45 16.62
N ASP A 118 -0.07 0.77 17.72
CA ASP A 118 -1.26 1.62 17.76
C ASP A 118 -0.94 3.06 17.33
N ALA A 119 0.19 3.62 17.82
CA ALA A 119 0.66 4.93 17.39
C ALA A 119 0.99 4.97 15.89
N LEU A 120 1.65 3.92 15.37
CA LEU A 120 1.95 3.80 13.94
C LEU A 120 0.67 3.65 13.11
N LEU A 121 -0.25 2.79 13.55
CA LEU A 121 -1.51 2.54 12.87
C LEU A 121 -2.37 3.80 12.83
N THR A 122 -2.46 4.53 13.94
CA THR A 122 -3.18 5.81 14.03
C THR A 122 -2.59 6.82 13.05
N SER A 123 -1.25 6.89 12.96
CA SER A 123 -0.57 7.78 12.02
C SER A 123 -0.90 7.42 10.55
N GLU A 124 -0.91 6.13 10.21
CA GLU A 124 -1.31 5.66 8.87
C GLU A 124 -2.77 5.95 8.55
N ILE A 125 -3.68 5.77 9.53
CA ILE A 125 -5.10 6.12 9.37
C ILE A 125 -5.25 7.61 9.09
N MET A 126 -4.56 8.48 9.86
CA MET A 126 -4.61 9.93 9.65
C MET A 126 -4.10 10.30 8.26
N ARG A 127 -2.99 9.71 7.82
CA ARG A 127 -2.46 9.90 6.47
C ARG A 127 -3.47 9.45 5.41
N PHE A 128 -3.99 8.24 5.51
CA PHE A 128 -4.98 7.71 4.58
C PHE A 128 -6.24 8.58 4.49
N VAL A 129 -6.78 9.03 5.63
CA VAL A 129 -7.96 9.90 5.66
C VAL A 129 -7.65 11.24 5.00
N ALA A 130 -6.51 11.86 5.31
CA ALA A 130 -6.10 13.12 4.69
C ALA A 130 -5.97 13.00 3.17
N GLU A 131 -5.34 11.92 2.69
CA GLU A 131 -5.20 11.63 1.26
C GLU A 131 -6.56 11.36 0.59
N SER A 132 -7.46 10.64 1.26
CA SER A 132 -8.80 10.33 0.73
C SER A 132 -9.73 11.54 0.67
N ALA A 133 -9.53 12.53 1.55
CA ALA A 133 -10.32 13.75 1.62
C ALA A 133 -9.77 14.86 0.69
N PHE A 134 -8.62 14.65 0.05
CA PHE A 134 -8.00 15.65 -0.81
C PHE A 134 -8.80 15.84 -2.11
N SER A 135 -9.56 16.92 -2.17
CA SER A 135 -10.23 17.40 -3.39
C SER A 135 -9.19 17.92 -4.38
N GLY A 136 -8.96 17.17 -5.46
CA GLY A 136 -8.09 17.61 -6.57
C GLY A 136 -7.38 16.51 -7.37
N ARG A 137 -7.48 15.24 -6.96
CA ARG A 137 -6.81 14.12 -7.66
C ARG A 137 -7.69 13.30 -8.60
N HIS A 138 -8.94 13.69 -8.77
CA HIS A 138 -9.90 13.05 -9.68
C HIS A 138 -10.29 13.96 -10.84
N GLU A 139 -9.45 14.92 -11.20
CA GLU A 139 -9.61 15.64 -12.45
C GLU A 139 -9.19 14.74 -13.60
N THR A 140 -10.19 14.31 -14.36
CA THR A 140 -10.03 13.52 -15.58
C THR A 140 -10.66 14.30 -16.72
N ASN A 141 -10.53 13.82 -17.94
CA ASN A 141 -11.27 14.38 -19.07
C ASN A 141 -12.79 14.45 -18.79
N SER A 142 -13.32 13.49 -18.02
CA SER A 142 -14.73 13.47 -17.57
C SER A 142 -15.07 14.47 -16.46
N SER A 143 -14.08 15.14 -15.90
CA SER A 143 -14.26 16.18 -14.89
C SER A 143 -14.35 17.59 -15.50
N SER A 144 -14.13 17.71 -16.83
CA SER A 144 -14.30 18.98 -17.54
C SER A 144 -15.78 19.40 -17.64
N ALA A 145 -16.06 20.70 -17.57
CA ALA A 145 -17.42 21.26 -17.66
C ALA A 145 -18.13 20.95 -18.99
N ASP A 146 -17.34 20.64 -20.02
CA ASP A 146 -17.80 20.31 -21.36
C ASP A 146 -17.99 18.80 -21.58
N PHE A 147 -17.68 17.96 -20.59
CA PHE A 147 -17.86 16.52 -20.71
C PHE A 147 -19.32 16.17 -21.06
N GLY A 148 -19.48 15.42 -22.16
CA GLY A 148 -20.79 14.99 -22.66
C GLY A 148 -21.55 16.03 -23.50
N ARG A 149 -20.99 17.22 -23.74
CA ARG A 149 -21.56 18.21 -24.67
C ARG A 149 -21.18 17.88 -26.12
N VAL A 150 -22.05 18.24 -27.07
CA VAL A 150 -21.78 18.06 -28.50
C VAL A 150 -20.57 18.89 -28.90
N GLY A 151 -19.57 18.26 -29.53
CA GLY A 151 -18.29 18.90 -29.88
C GLY A 151 -17.19 18.75 -28.83
N TRP A 152 -17.43 18.01 -27.74
CA TRP A 152 -16.40 17.69 -26.76
C TRP A 152 -15.35 16.75 -27.33
N GLU A 153 -14.08 17.16 -27.29
CA GLU A 153 -12.95 16.37 -27.77
C GLU A 153 -12.14 15.78 -26.62
N ARG A 154 -11.87 14.47 -26.70
CA ARG A 154 -11.02 13.76 -25.74
C ARG A 154 -9.56 13.85 -26.18
N LYS A 155 -8.74 14.61 -25.45
CA LYS A 155 -7.28 14.58 -25.63
C LYS A 155 -6.73 13.24 -25.12
N TYR A 156 -6.10 12.46 -26.01
CA TYR A 156 -5.50 11.16 -25.69
C TYR A 156 -4.09 11.01 -26.30
N PRO A 157 -3.10 10.47 -25.57
CA PRO A 157 -3.15 10.22 -24.12
C PRO A 157 -3.31 11.54 -23.35
N MET A 158 -3.90 11.48 -22.16
CA MET A 158 -4.04 12.67 -21.32
C MET A 158 -2.64 13.09 -20.85
N PRO A 159 -2.19 14.34 -21.10
CA PRO A 159 -0.91 14.78 -20.61
C PRO A 159 -0.92 14.82 -19.07
N TRP A 160 0.10 14.24 -18.45
CA TRP A 160 0.29 14.29 -17.00
C TRP A 160 0.48 15.75 -16.54
N GLY A 161 -0.26 16.18 -15.52
CA GLY A 161 -0.17 17.53 -14.94
C GLY A 161 -1.02 18.63 -15.61
N GLY A 162 -1.85 18.30 -16.60
CA GLY A 162 -2.59 19.31 -17.38
C GLY A 162 -3.87 19.91 -16.76
N LEU A 163 -4.23 19.53 -15.54
CA LEU A 163 -5.51 19.91 -14.90
C LEU A 163 -5.36 20.66 -13.57
N SER A 164 -4.16 21.07 -13.19
CA SER A 164 -4.00 22.02 -12.07
C SER A 164 -4.26 23.44 -12.59
N ASN A 165 -5.44 23.97 -12.30
CA ASN A 165 -5.73 25.40 -12.37
C ASN A 165 -6.13 25.89 -10.98
#